data_AF-A0A2N6ST07-F1
#
_entry.id   AF-A0A2N6ST07-F1
#
_cell.length_a   1.000
_cell.length_b   1.000
_cell.length_c   1.000
_cell.angle_alpha   90.00
_cell.angle_beta   90.00
_cell.angle_gamma   90.00
#
_symmetry.space_group_name_H-M   'P 1'
#
loop_
_entity.id
_entity.type
_entity.pdbx_description
1 polymer ?
#
loop_
_entity_poly.entity_id
_entity_poly.type
_entity_poly.pdbx_seq_one_letter_code
_entity_poly.pdbx_strand_id
1 'polypeptide(L)' 'MKFKTPTVYYYCPDYKKYVKREGGMYYCIKDGKEVFNDFYSKIDLGSIYTEDITKEEYYAQLS' A
#
# COMPACT_ATOMS: atom_id res chain seq x y z
N MET A 1 24.92 4.85 -3.28
CA MET A 1 23.78 4.84 -2.34
C MET A 1 22.63 4.14 -3.07
N LYS A 2 22.20 2.94 -2.64
CA LYS A 2 21.09 2.24 -3.32
C LYS A 2 19.84 3.10 -3.13
N PHE A 3 19.34 3.72 -4.20
CA PHE A 3 18.10 4.48 -4.22
C PHE A 3 16.94 3.53 -3.91
N LYS A 4 16.69 3.28 -2.62
CA LYS A 4 15.47 2.58 -2.21
C LYS A 4 14.33 3.57 -2.39
N THR A 5 13.33 3.17 -3.17
CA THR A 5 12.06 3.89 -3.24
C THR A 5 11.52 4.07 -1.82
N PRO A 6 11.09 5.28 -1.44
CA PRO A 6 10.58 5.52 -0.10
C PRO A 6 9.35 4.65 0.15
N THR A 7 9.23 4.15 1.38
CA THR A 7 8.02 3.45 1.82
C THR A 7 6.89 4.46 1.92
N VAL A 8 5.77 4.13 1.27
CA VAL A 8 4.58 4.98 1.18
C VAL A 8 3.34 4.13 1.43
N TYR A 9 2.30 4.77 1.96
CA TYR A 9 1.09 4.12 2.43
C TYR A 9 -0.12 4.79 1.79
N TYR A 10 -1.04 3.98 1.32
CA TYR A 10 -2.21 4.40 0.57
C TYR A 10 -3.47 3.75 1.13
N TYR A 11 -4.58 4.46 1.10
CA TYR A 11 -5.90 3.87 1.11
C TYR A 11 -6.46 3.86 -0.32
N CYS A 12 -6.99 2.72 -0.76
CA CYS A 12 -7.63 2.53 -2.06
C CYS A 12 -9.16 2.43 -1.84
N PRO A 13 -9.93 3.52 -2.03
CA PRO A 13 -11.36 3.55 -1.68
C PRO A 13 -12.21 2.56 -2.48
N ASP A 14 -11.93 2.42 -3.77
CA ASP A 14 -12.67 1.53 -4.67
C ASP A 14 -12.61 0.06 -4.23
N TYR A 15 -11.51 -0.33 -3.58
CA TYR A 15 -11.27 -1.69 -3.12
C TYR A 15 -11.48 -1.84 -1.61
N LYS A 16 -11.62 -0.73 -0.87
CA LYS A 16 -11.61 -0.66 0.60
C LYS A 16 -10.38 -1.35 1.19
N LYS A 17 -9.20 -0.99 0.66
CA LYS A 17 -7.93 -1.63 1.02
C LYS A 17 -6.87 -0.62 1.42
N TYR A 18 -6.16 -0.98 2.48
CA TYR A 18 -4.93 -0.31 2.92
C TYR A 18 -3.75 -0.97 2.20
N VAL A 19 -2.92 -0.16 1.55
CA VAL A 19 -1.83 -0.61 0.69
C VAL A 19 -0.52 0.07 1.10
N LYS A 20 0.56 -0.69 1.13
CA LYS A 20 1.93 -0.20 1.37
C LYS A 20 2.77 -0.51 0.14
N ARG A 21 3.55 0.46 -0.33
CA ARG A 21 4.65 0.22 -1.26
C ARG A 21 5.96 0.31 -0.50
N GLU A 22 6.74 -0.76 -0.51
CA GLU A 22 8.06 -0.82 0.14
C GLU A 22 9.08 -1.39 -0.85
N GLY A 23 10.11 -0.62 -1.18
CA GLY A 23 11.16 -1.07 -2.11
C GLY A 23 10.62 -1.46 -3.49
N GLY A 24 9.52 -0.84 -3.94
CA GLY A 24 8.84 -1.14 -5.21
C GLY A 24 7.89 -2.34 -5.17
N MET A 25 7.77 -3.03 -4.03
CA MET A 25 6.81 -4.12 -3.83
C MET A 25 5.54 -3.60 -3.16
N TYR A 26 4.39 -4.13 -3.57
CA TYR A 26 3.10 -3.73 -3.04
C TYR A 26 2.52 -4.80 -2.12
N TYR A 27 1.98 -4.34 -1.00
CA TYR A 27 1.35 -5.15 0.02
C TYR A 27 -0.01 -4.54 0.36
N CYS A 28 -1.00 -5.37 0.68
CA CYS A 28 -2.27 -4.90 1.21
C CYS A 28 -2.64 -5.62 2.50
N ILE A 29 -3.45 -4.97 3.33
CA ILE A 29 -4.03 -5.62 4.51
C ILE A 29 -5.19 -6.52 4.11
N LYS A 30 -5.07 -7.79 4.50
CA LYS A 30 -6.13 -8.80 4.37
C LYS A 30 -6.19 -9.61 5.66
N ASP A 31 -7.35 -9.61 6.30
CA ASP A 31 -7.62 -10.36 7.54
C ASP A 31 -6.58 -10.06 8.65
N GLY A 32 -6.26 -8.78 8.83
CA GLY A 32 -5.30 -8.30 9.84
C GLY A 32 -3.83 -8.58 9.51
N LYS A 33 -3.51 -9.02 8.28
CA LYS A 33 -2.15 -9.38 7.87
C LYS A 33 -1.73 -8.66 6.60
N GLU A 34 -0.43 -8.36 6.49
CA GLU A 34 0.17 -7.88 5.25
C GLU A 34 0.30 -9.03 4.25
N VAL A 35 -0.24 -8.85 3.05
CA VAL A 35 -0.14 -9.82 1.95
C VAL A 35 0.43 -9.12 0.74
N PHE A 36 1.49 -9.69 0.15
CA PHE A 36 2.02 -9.22 -1.12
C PHE A 36 0.96 -9.33 -2.21
N ASN A 37 0.75 -8.25 -2.96
CA ASN A 37 -0.20 -8.21 -4.05
C ASN A 37 0.22 -7.20 -5.12
N ASP A 38 0.79 -7.73 -6.21
CA ASP A 38 1.28 -6.93 -7.35
C ASP A 38 0.18 -6.21 -8.13
N PHE A 39 -1.10 -6.56 -7.96
CA PHE A 39 -2.21 -5.83 -8.57
C PHE A 39 -2.14 -4.31 -8.29
N TYR A 40 -1.67 -3.93 -7.11
CA TYR A 40 -1.56 -2.54 -6.70
C TYR A 40 -0.36 -1.79 -7.31
N SER A 41 0.51 -2.44 -8.09
CA SER A 41 1.49 -1.74 -8.93
C SER A 41 0.82 -0.78 -9.92
N LYS A 42 -0.45 -1.02 -10.26
CA LYS A 42 -1.31 -0.14 -11.07
C LYS A 42 -1.54 1.26 -10.45
N ILE A 43 -1.21 1.46 -9.17
CA ILE A 43 -1.19 2.79 -8.53
C ILE A 43 -0.15 3.68 -9.23
N ASP A 44 1.05 3.16 -9.52
CA ASP A 44 2.11 3.94 -10.21
C ASP A 44 1.69 4.33 -11.65
N LEU A 45 0.76 3.59 -12.26
CA LEU A 45 0.19 3.87 -13.57
C LEU A 45 -1.01 4.83 -13.52
N GLY A 46 -1.40 5.32 -12.33
CA GLY A 46 -2.58 6.16 -12.14
C GLY A 46 -3.91 5.44 -12.43
N SER A 47 -3.90 4.10 -12.50
CA SER A 47 -5.09 3.29 -12.80
C SER A 47 -5.91 2.94 -11.55
N ILE A 48 -5.38 3.24 -10.36
CA ILE A 48 -6.06 3.08 -9.08
C ILE A 48 -6.01 4.43 -8.38
N TYR A 49 -7.17 4.97 -8.02
CA TYR A 49 -7.25 6.15 -7.17
C TYR A 49 -6.83 5.78 -5.74
N THR A 50 -6.00 6.63 -5.15
CA THR A 50 -5.46 6.44 -3.80
C THR A 50 -5.49 7.73 -3.01
N GLU A 51 -5.71 7.59 -1.71
CA GLU A 51 -5.51 8.65 -0.73
C GLU A 51 -4.23 8.35 0.06
N ASP A 52 -3.34 9.34 0.19
CA ASP A 52 -2.16 9.20 1.05
C ASP A 52 -2.59 9.08 2.51
N ILE A 53 -2.08 8.07 3.20
CA ILE A 53 -2.34 7.84 4.62
C ILE A 53 -1.02 7.79 5.39
N THR A 54 -1.12 7.93 6.70
CA THR A 54 0.02 7.75 7.59
C THR A 54 0.41 6.29 7.76
N LYS A 55 1.64 6.06 8.22
CA LYS A 55 2.12 4.75 8.62
C LYS A 55 1.21 4.17 9.72
N GLU A 56 0.89 5.00 10.71
CA GLU A 56 0.08 4.64 11.87
C GLU A 56 -1.30 4.13 11.46
N GLU A 57 -1.97 4.82 10.51
CA GLU A 57 -3.27 4.39 9.98
C GLU A 57 -3.22 3.04 9.28
N TYR A 58 -2.15 2.77 8.52
CA TYR A 58 -1.97 1.48 7.85
C TYR A 58 -1.75 0.35 8.87
N TYR A 59 -0.85 0.55 9.84
CA TYR A 59 -0.51 -0.48 10.83
C TYR A 59 -1.62 -0.71 11.86
N ALA A 60 -2.50 0.28 12.09
CA ALA A 60 -3.69 0.10 12.94
C ALA A 60 -4.68 -0.95 12.42
N GLN A 61 -4.53 -1.38 11.16
CA GLN A 61 -5.38 -2.41 10.54
C GLN A 61 -4.83 -3.83 10.72
N LEU A 62 -3.64 -3.97 11.29
CA LEU A 62 -3.10 -5.28 11.66
C LEU A 62 -3.73 -5.77 12.96
N SER A 63 -3.88 -7.10 13.08
CA SER A 63 -4.34 -7.78 14.31
C SER A 63 -3.20 -8.20 15.21
#